data_AF-A0A165P797-F1
#
_entry.id   AF-A0A165P797-F1
#
_cell.length_a   1.000
_cell.length_b   1.000
_cell.length_c   1.000
_cell.angle_alpha   90.00
_cell.angle_beta   90.00
_cell.angle_gamma   90.00
#
_symmetry.space_group_name_H-M   'P 1'
#
loop_
_entity.id
_entity.type
_entity.pdbx_description
1 polymer ?
#
loop_
_entity_poly.entity_id
_entity_poly.type
_entity_poly.pdbx_seq_one_letter_code
_entity_poly.pdbx_strand_id
1 'polypeptide(L)'
;MAAVKIAEQLAKGATDAAKAKKWTEAAKQLRWPYWDWTDPVVLTDGFPLVIKSPTVPIVSAAGTTETVPNPLAFYKFPSPMDGEFKDVLVNVPYSNGVTQKSFFSQWTRTYRWPGETATPTDDYDKVDAYLKRLWVDLRAKVAHLFTYENETDPTKCWDEFSNTTVQSDPSKGASSVSKSLEAVHNSIHIIIGGAGHLGQNDYASFDPVFWLHHANNDRIYALWEYCYPNYWVGAGYNNKNTGKFTYFTQPTGGTFYQLDHSRVDQATDMLPFRKARDAYWTPQDVRSLENRPDVLPKYYSYPPVDGLDVTASATDAQRIKLRARMQAHFGLHATVVESSYRTLNHSSPFFANTILDTLHVPSGVNAISNYRHFLVSVTLNEHAFNDSYTFELTYKPSTEEAEVSTHVAVLSRPKSTRCAACHGRASVGNTVRGMIHIPSSHVASLLDDFLIEDTTEDTEADVIKSAFSGKLIGRGGHVFATACAGQPVHEADRLDECITPTVKFFSAYGGLFGDEGPLSFFGWQDHREVFEGCWKKGT
;
A
#
# COMPACT_ATOMS: atom_id res chain seq x y z
N MET A 1 -3.51 28.33 -10.83
CA MET A 1 -3.99 29.71 -10.57
C MET A 1 -3.25 30.38 -9.41
N ALA A 2 -3.17 29.79 -8.22
CA ALA A 2 -2.45 30.38 -7.08
C ALA A 2 -0.92 30.49 -7.30
N ALA A 3 -0.26 29.44 -7.78
CA ALA A 3 1.17 29.47 -8.08
C ALA A 3 1.56 30.53 -9.12
N VAL A 4 0.77 30.68 -10.19
CA VAL A 4 0.94 31.73 -11.21
C VAL A 4 0.80 33.12 -10.57
N LYS A 5 -0.22 33.34 -9.73
CA LYS A 5 -0.42 34.61 -9.03
C LYS A 5 0.73 34.95 -8.08
N ILE A 6 1.26 33.96 -7.35
CA ILE A 6 2.43 34.13 -6.47
C ILE A 6 3.67 34.43 -7.31
N ALA A 7 3.89 33.71 -8.41
CA ALA A 7 5.02 33.95 -9.29
C ALA A 7 4.94 35.31 -10.00
N GLU A 8 3.76 35.77 -10.38
CA GLU A 8 3.53 37.14 -10.87
C GLU A 8 3.83 38.17 -9.79
N GLN A 9 3.51 37.90 -8.52
CA GLN A 9 3.88 38.77 -7.39
C GLN A 9 5.41 38.79 -7.16
N LEU A 10 6.07 37.63 -7.19
CA LEU A 10 7.53 37.53 -7.07
C LEU A 10 8.23 38.20 -8.26
N ALA A 11 7.69 38.08 -9.47
CA ALA A 11 8.21 38.69 -10.67
C ALA A 11 8.15 40.22 -10.64
N LYS A 12 7.23 40.85 -9.89
CA LYS A 12 7.20 42.31 -9.68
C LYS A 12 8.44 42.83 -8.95
N GLY A 13 9.14 41.98 -8.19
CA GLY A 13 10.41 42.31 -7.54
C GLY A 13 11.64 42.12 -8.44
N ALA A 14 11.48 41.59 -9.65
CA ALA A 14 12.59 41.40 -10.58
C ALA A 14 12.92 42.73 -11.29
N THR A 15 14.16 43.19 -11.16
CA THR A 15 14.68 44.37 -11.87
C THR A 15 14.95 44.10 -13.37
N ASP A 16 14.83 42.84 -13.81
CA ASP A 16 15.11 42.37 -15.16
C ASP A 16 13.87 41.67 -15.75
N ALA A 17 13.34 42.23 -16.84
CA ALA A 17 12.17 41.72 -17.55
C ALA A 17 12.35 40.27 -18.08
N ALA A 18 13.57 39.87 -18.43
CA ALA A 18 13.86 38.50 -18.87
C ALA A 18 13.75 37.51 -17.69
N LYS A 19 14.20 37.89 -16.50
CA LYS A 19 14.03 37.09 -15.28
C LYS A 19 12.55 36.99 -14.89
N ALA A 20 11.80 38.09 -14.93
CA ALA A 20 10.36 38.10 -14.68
C ALA A 20 9.63 37.10 -15.59
N LYS A 21 9.92 37.11 -16.90
CA LYS A 21 9.35 36.16 -17.86
C LYS A 21 9.67 34.70 -17.51
N LYS A 22 10.91 34.40 -17.11
CA LYS A 22 11.30 33.03 -16.68
C LYS A 22 10.49 32.54 -15.48
N TRP A 23 10.28 33.38 -14.47
CA TRP A 23 9.46 33.05 -13.29
C TRP A 23 8.00 32.79 -13.65
N THR A 24 7.40 33.63 -14.50
CA THR A 24 6.02 33.43 -14.96
C THR A 24 5.86 32.14 -15.76
N GLU A 25 6.81 31.82 -16.65
CA GLU A 25 6.75 30.56 -17.41
C GLU A 25 6.97 29.32 -16.53
N ALA A 26 7.93 29.38 -15.59
CA ALA A 26 8.13 28.30 -14.62
C ALA A 26 6.85 28.03 -13.80
N ALA A 27 6.14 29.08 -13.38
CA ALA A 27 4.91 28.95 -12.61
C ALA A 27 3.73 28.38 -13.40
N LYS A 28 3.67 28.60 -14.72
CA LYS A 28 2.69 27.94 -15.59
C LYS A 28 2.99 26.44 -15.76
N GLN A 29 4.27 26.07 -15.73
CA GLN A 29 4.72 24.68 -15.84
C GLN A 29 4.67 23.93 -14.52
N LEU A 30 4.71 24.63 -13.38
CA LEU A 30 4.73 24.03 -12.04
C LEU A 30 3.53 23.10 -11.81
N ARG A 31 3.82 21.88 -11.36
CA ARG A 31 2.86 20.90 -10.83
C ARG A 31 3.31 20.48 -9.45
N TRP A 32 2.39 19.93 -8.66
CA TRP A 32 2.74 19.37 -7.37
C TRP A 32 3.64 18.13 -7.60
N PRO A 33 4.82 18.06 -6.96
CA PRO A 33 5.71 16.91 -7.13
C PRO A 33 5.14 15.68 -6.42
N TYR A 34 5.57 14.49 -6.86
CA TYR A 34 5.34 13.24 -6.15
C TYR A 34 6.64 12.79 -5.48
N TRP A 35 6.52 12.04 -4.38
CA TRP A 35 7.67 11.32 -3.81
C TRP A 35 7.56 9.83 -4.16
N ASP A 36 8.43 9.38 -5.06
CA ASP A 36 8.52 7.98 -5.43
C ASP A 36 9.25 7.16 -4.37
N TRP A 37 8.50 6.67 -3.39
CA TRP A 37 9.01 5.78 -2.35
C TRP A 37 9.38 4.38 -2.87
N THR A 38 9.16 4.10 -4.16
CA THR A 38 9.63 2.86 -4.83
C THR A 38 10.93 3.04 -5.60
N ASP A 39 11.47 4.27 -5.68
CA ASP A 39 12.72 4.54 -6.41
C ASP A 39 13.91 3.85 -5.71
N PRO A 40 14.84 3.22 -6.45
CA PRO A 40 16.06 2.61 -5.88
C PRO A 40 16.89 3.51 -4.99
N VAL A 41 16.84 4.83 -5.19
CA VAL A 41 17.53 5.80 -4.33
C VAL A 41 17.05 5.73 -2.88
N VAL A 42 15.82 5.29 -2.61
CA VAL A 42 15.30 5.16 -1.24
C VAL A 42 16.03 4.05 -0.48
N LEU A 43 16.48 3.00 -1.17
CA LEU A 43 17.25 1.91 -0.55
C LEU A 43 18.62 2.40 -0.05
N THR A 44 19.24 3.36 -0.76
CA THR A 44 20.54 3.92 -0.38
C THR A 44 20.41 5.13 0.55
N ASP A 45 19.58 6.09 0.17
CA ASP A 45 19.54 7.43 0.75
C ASP A 45 18.41 7.59 1.78
N GLY A 46 17.43 6.68 1.79
CA GLY A 46 16.27 6.73 2.68
C GLY A 46 15.31 7.87 2.36
N PHE A 47 14.84 8.55 3.40
CA PHE A 47 13.88 9.65 3.30
C PHE A 47 14.51 10.91 2.71
N PRO A 48 13.89 11.55 1.69
CA PRO A 48 14.53 12.62 0.94
C PRO A 48 14.94 13.83 1.79
N LEU A 49 16.19 14.26 1.63
CA LEU A 49 16.77 15.39 2.37
C LEU A 49 15.91 16.67 2.24
N VAL A 50 15.43 16.96 1.03
CA VAL A 50 14.57 18.14 0.75
C VAL A 50 13.25 18.15 1.52
N ILE A 51 12.79 16.99 2.02
CA ILE A 51 11.56 16.84 2.81
C ILE A 51 11.87 16.83 4.32
N LYS A 52 13.13 16.67 4.76
CA LYS A 52 13.51 16.66 6.18
C LYS A 52 14.33 17.88 6.65
N SER A 53 15.02 18.57 5.74
CA SER A 53 15.82 19.76 6.10
C SER A 53 14.93 20.91 6.61
N PRO A 54 15.18 21.49 7.81
CA PRO A 54 14.38 22.59 8.36
C PRO A 54 14.38 23.87 7.52
N THR A 55 15.42 24.05 6.70
CA THR A 55 15.58 25.17 5.78
C THR A 55 15.97 24.66 4.39
N VAL A 56 15.70 25.47 3.38
CA VAL A 56 16.02 25.18 1.99
C VAL A 56 16.58 26.44 1.31
N PRO A 57 17.67 26.33 0.52
CA PRO A 57 18.13 27.44 -0.29
C PRO A 57 17.19 27.65 -1.49
N ILE A 58 16.77 28.89 -1.72
CA ILE A 58 15.99 29.32 -2.88
C ILE A 58 16.70 30.46 -3.60
N VAL A 59 16.44 30.60 -4.90
CA VAL A 59 16.89 31.77 -5.67
C VAL A 59 15.77 32.81 -5.65
N SER A 60 16.07 34.02 -5.18
CA SER A 60 15.12 35.13 -5.16
C SER A 60 14.88 35.70 -6.56
N ALA A 61 13.86 36.54 -6.71
CA ALA A 61 13.62 37.26 -7.97
C ALA A 61 14.79 38.19 -8.37
N ALA A 62 15.60 38.63 -7.42
CA ALA A 62 16.83 39.40 -7.67
C ALA A 62 17.97 38.52 -8.22
N GLY A 63 17.90 37.20 -8.07
CA GLY A 63 18.93 36.24 -8.46
C GLY A 63 19.96 35.97 -7.37
N THR A 64 19.67 36.35 -6.13
CA THR A 64 20.46 35.99 -4.94
C THR A 64 19.97 34.68 -4.36
N THR A 65 20.87 33.84 -3.87
CA THR A 65 20.49 32.64 -3.11
C THR A 65 20.21 33.03 -1.66
N GLU A 66 19.05 32.64 -1.14
CA GLU A 66 18.59 32.91 0.20
C GLU A 66 18.14 31.60 0.87
N THR A 67 18.46 31.43 2.15
CA THR A 67 18.02 30.27 2.93
C THR A 67 16.73 30.62 3.65
N VAL A 68 15.66 29.87 3.36
CA VAL A 68 14.32 30.09 3.95
C VAL A 68 13.86 28.87 4.76
N PRO A 69 12.91 29.04 5.71
CA PRO A 69 12.25 27.90 6.34
C PRO A 69 11.62 26.98 5.28
N ASN A 70 11.81 25.66 5.43
CA ASN A 70 11.32 24.69 4.47
C ASN A 70 9.88 24.28 4.78
N PRO A 71 8.89 24.66 3.95
CA PRO A 71 7.49 24.30 4.19
C PRO A 71 7.20 22.81 3.96
N LEU A 72 8.13 22.04 3.39
CA LEU A 72 8.00 20.58 3.21
C LEU A 72 8.50 19.78 4.42
N ALA A 73 9.30 20.41 5.29
CA ALA A 73 9.87 19.76 6.46
C ALA A 73 8.79 19.37 7.48
N PHE A 74 7.92 20.32 7.79
CA PHE A 74 6.80 20.18 8.71
C PHE A 74 5.84 21.35 8.52
N TYR A 75 4.58 21.16 8.92
CA TYR A 75 3.65 22.26 9.06
C TYR A 75 3.72 22.80 10.48
N LYS A 76 3.85 24.12 10.64
CA LYS A 76 3.81 24.80 11.94
C LYS A 76 2.42 25.35 12.19
N PHE A 77 1.81 24.95 13.30
CA PHE A 77 0.50 25.44 13.70
C PHE A 77 0.60 26.90 14.19
N PRO A 78 -0.29 27.82 13.74
CA PRO A 78 -0.25 29.24 14.14
C PRO A 78 -0.41 29.47 15.65
N SER A 79 -1.10 28.54 16.33
CA SER A 79 -1.32 28.44 17.78
C SER A 79 -1.49 26.95 18.08
N PRO A 80 -1.28 26.46 19.32
CA PRO A 80 -1.93 25.22 19.75
C PRO A 80 -3.40 25.30 19.31
N MET A 81 -3.90 24.27 18.63
CA MET A 81 -5.29 24.23 18.19
C MET A 81 -6.18 24.00 19.41
N ASP A 82 -6.37 25.05 20.22
CA ASP A 82 -7.05 25.03 21.51
C ASP A 82 -8.39 24.30 21.39
N GLY A 83 -8.45 23.09 21.95
CA GLY A 83 -9.65 22.26 22.06
C GLY A 83 -10.04 21.43 20.82
N GLU A 84 -9.42 21.63 19.66
CA GLU A 84 -9.72 20.82 18.46
C GLU A 84 -8.86 19.56 18.37
N PHE A 85 -7.57 19.67 18.69
CA PHE A 85 -6.67 18.53 18.68
C PHE A 85 -6.69 17.84 20.04
N LYS A 86 -6.73 16.51 20.02
CA LYS A 86 -6.77 15.67 21.23
C LYS A 86 -5.58 14.73 21.27
N ASP A 87 -4.98 14.63 22.44
CA ASP A 87 -3.98 13.62 22.71
C ASP A 87 -4.56 12.23 22.50
N VAL A 88 -3.77 11.36 21.90
CA VAL A 88 -4.13 9.96 21.66
C VAL A 88 -3.38 9.12 22.68
N LEU A 89 -4.16 8.38 23.49
CA LEU A 89 -3.67 7.47 24.52
C LEU A 89 -4.05 6.06 24.11
N VAL A 90 -3.05 5.20 23.93
CA VAL A 90 -3.25 3.80 23.57
C VAL A 90 -2.66 2.96 24.68
N ASN A 91 -3.52 2.24 25.39
CA ASN A 91 -3.04 1.24 26.33
C ASN A 91 -2.36 0.14 25.51
N VAL A 92 -1.07 -0.09 25.78
CA VAL A 92 -0.37 -1.21 25.17
C VAL A 92 -1.01 -2.48 25.74
N PRO A 93 -1.67 -3.31 24.90
CA PRO A 93 -2.36 -4.49 25.37
C PRO A 93 -1.40 -5.39 26.13
N TYR A 94 -1.89 -5.96 27.24
CA TYR A 94 -1.18 -6.99 28.01
C TYR A 94 0.13 -6.55 28.69
N SER A 95 0.48 -5.26 28.60
CA SER A 95 1.60 -4.67 29.34
C SER A 95 1.12 -3.98 30.62
N ASN A 96 1.85 -4.15 31.72
CA ASN A 96 1.49 -3.61 33.04
C ASN A 96 1.50 -2.06 33.07
N GLY A 97 0.36 -1.44 32.75
CA GLY A 97 0.16 0.01 32.85
C GLY A 97 0.89 0.85 31.79
N VAL A 98 1.42 0.21 30.74
CA VAL A 98 2.10 0.92 29.65
C VAL A 98 1.05 1.58 28.75
N THR A 99 1.18 2.88 28.53
CA THR A 99 0.30 3.65 27.66
C THR A 99 1.15 4.45 26.70
N GLN A 100 1.03 4.18 25.41
CA GLN A 100 1.61 5.01 24.37
C GLN A 100 0.88 6.35 24.31
N LYS A 101 1.63 7.45 24.27
CA LYS A 101 1.06 8.81 24.21
C LYS A 101 1.49 9.59 22.98
N SER A 102 0.52 10.20 22.30
CA SER A 102 0.75 11.19 21.24
C SER A 102 0.14 12.52 21.64
N PHE A 103 0.97 13.55 21.79
CA PHE A 103 0.60 14.83 22.38
C PHE A 103 0.09 15.85 21.35
N PHE A 104 -0.85 15.44 20.49
CA PHE A 104 -1.37 16.27 19.39
C PHE A 104 -1.93 17.61 19.87
N SER A 105 -2.51 17.67 21.08
CA SER A 105 -3.05 18.94 21.62
C SER A 105 -1.97 19.96 21.99
N GLN A 106 -0.72 19.50 22.17
CA GLN A 106 0.41 20.31 22.64
C GLN A 106 1.44 20.57 21.54
N TRP A 107 1.50 19.69 20.54
CA TRP A 107 2.45 19.80 19.44
C TRP A 107 2.16 21.04 18.57
N THR A 108 3.17 21.89 18.44
CA THR A 108 3.10 23.15 17.66
C THR A 108 3.52 22.99 16.20
N ARG A 109 3.88 21.77 15.80
CA ARG A 109 4.15 21.40 14.41
C ARG A 109 3.88 19.92 14.18
N THR A 110 3.90 19.51 12.91
CA THR A 110 3.85 18.10 12.55
C THR A 110 5.17 17.39 12.89
N TYR A 111 5.07 16.12 13.28
CA TYR A 111 6.17 15.25 13.67
C TYR A 111 6.05 13.86 13.05
N ARG A 112 7.20 13.24 12.77
CA ARG A 112 7.42 11.92 12.18
C ARG A 112 8.23 11.05 13.14
N TRP A 113 7.68 9.92 13.56
CA TRP A 113 8.23 9.08 14.66
C TRP A 113 8.62 9.85 15.94
N PRO A 114 7.77 10.74 16.47
CA PRO A 114 8.08 11.47 17.70
C PRO A 114 8.18 10.53 18.91
N GLY A 115 9.05 10.89 19.85
CA GLY A 115 9.03 10.32 21.20
C GLY A 115 7.77 10.69 21.98
N GLU A 116 7.50 9.96 23.06
CA GLU A 116 6.30 10.15 23.90
C GLU A 116 6.46 11.34 24.87
N THR A 117 6.61 12.54 24.33
CA THR A 117 6.80 13.81 25.06
C THR A 117 6.06 14.96 24.37
N ALA A 118 5.73 16.01 25.13
CA ALA A 118 5.11 17.25 24.63
C ALA A 118 6.03 18.06 23.70
N THR A 119 7.35 17.87 23.79
CA THR A 119 8.35 18.58 22.95
C THR A 119 9.27 17.57 22.25
N PRO A 120 8.75 16.75 21.32
CA PRO A 120 9.54 15.72 20.66
C PRO A 120 10.41 16.29 19.54
N THR A 121 11.28 15.44 18.99
CA THR A 121 11.94 15.64 17.70
C THR A 121 11.48 14.57 16.72
N ASP A 122 11.70 14.79 15.43
CA ASP A 122 11.53 13.74 14.43
C ASP A 122 12.64 12.68 14.61
N ASP A 123 12.33 11.42 14.32
CA ASP A 123 13.28 10.29 14.36
C ASP A 123 13.46 9.75 12.94
N TYR A 124 14.32 10.43 12.17
CA TYR A 124 14.58 10.06 10.77
C TYR A 124 15.42 8.78 10.63
N ASP A 125 16.16 8.38 11.67
CA ASP A 125 16.90 7.12 11.66
C ASP A 125 15.93 5.93 11.66
N LYS A 126 14.84 6.00 12.45
CA LYS A 126 13.76 5.01 12.36
C LYS A 126 13.06 5.04 11.01
N VAL A 127 12.73 6.22 10.50
CA VAL A 127 12.10 6.35 9.18
C VAL A 127 12.96 5.67 8.10
N ASP A 128 14.26 5.99 8.07
CA ASP A 128 15.20 5.44 7.09
C ASP A 128 15.38 3.93 7.28
N ALA A 129 15.43 3.44 8.53
CA ALA A 129 15.50 2.01 8.83
C ALA A 129 14.28 1.24 8.30
N TYR A 130 13.06 1.74 8.55
CA TYR A 130 11.84 1.09 8.03
C TYR A 130 11.75 1.16 6.51
N LEU A 131 12.04 2.30 5.91
CA LEU A 131 12.01 2.47 4.45
C LEU A 131 12.96 1.48 3.77
N LYS A 132 14.22 1.42 4.21
CA LYS A 132 15.23 0.54 3.62
C LYS A 132 14.89 -0.94 3.82
N ARG A 133 14.47 -1.30 5.04
CA ARG A 133 14.09 -2.69 5.37
C ARG A 133 12.91 -3.18 4.52
N LEU A 134 11.94 -2.32 4.24
CA LEU A 134 10.68 -2.69 3.59
C LEU A 134 10.62 -2.36 2.09
N TRP A 135 11.68 -1.77 1.53
CA TRP A 135 11.66 -1.25 0.15
C TRP A 135 11.35 -2.34 -0.89
N VAL A 136 11.95 -3.53 -0.75
CA VAL A 136 11.70 -4.67 -1.66
C VAL A 136 10.25 -5.14 -1.57
N ASP A 137 9.69 -5.23 -0.37
CA ASP A 137 8.30 -5.61 -0.12
C ASP A 137 7.30 -4.58 -0.68
N LEU A 138 7.55 -3.29 -0.46
CA LEU A 138 6.74 -2.20 -1.00
C LEU A 138 6.69 -2.26 -2.54
N ARG A 139 7.82 -2.49 -3.18
CA ARG A 139 7.90 -2.64 -4.64
C ARG A 139 7.19 -3.89 -5.13
N ALA A 140 7.39 -5.02 -4.47
CA ALA A 140 6.68 -6.25 -4.79
C ALA A 140 5.16 -6.03 -4.75
N LYS A 141 4.63 -5.37 -3.71
CA LYS A 141 3.19 -5.03 -3.64
C LYS A 141 2.71 -4.19 -4.81
N VAL A 142 3.46 -3.15 -5.19
CA VAL A 142 3.12 -2.32 -6.35
C VAL A 142 3.17 -3.14 -7.65
N ALA A 143 4.16 -4.02 -7.81
CA ALA A 143 4.24 -4.92 -8.96
C ALA A 143 3.01 -5.83 -9.08
N HIS A 144 2.47 -6.30 -7.95
CA HIS A 144 1.29 -7.16 -7.93
C HIS A 144 -0.01 -6.43 -8.31
N LEU A 145 -0.06 -5.10 -8.22
CA LEU A 145 -1.17 -4.32 -8.78
C LEU A 145 -1.29 -4.54 -10.30
N PHE A 146 -0.22 -4.98 -10.98
CA PHE A 146 -0.22 -5.27 -12.41
C PHE A 146 -0.38 -6.77 -12.72
N THR A 147 -0.94 -7.55 -11.80
CA THR A 147 -1.19 -8.99 -11.96
C THR A 147 -2.69 -9.33 -12.02
N TYR A 148 -3.57 -8.35 -12.18
CA TYR A 148 -4.98 -8.63 -12.42
C TYR A 148 -5.15 -9.37 -13.74
N GLU A 149 -5.85 -10.51 -13.65
CA GLU A 149 -6.30 -11.29 -14.80
C GLU A 149 -7.29 -10.48 -15.61
N ASN A 150 -7.51 -10.87 -16.87
CA ASN A 150 -8.61 -10.36 -17.71
C ASN A 150 -9.95 -10.94 -17.21
N GLU A 151 -10.36 -10.57 -15.99
CA GLU A 151 -11.61 -11.05 -15.37
C GLU A 151 -12.84 -10.65 -16.19
N THR A 152 -13.87 -11.48 -16.10
CA THR A 152 -15.16 -11.21 -16.74
C THR A 152 -15.97 -10.10 -16.05
N ASP A 153 -15.63 -9.71 -14.80
CA ASP A 153 -16.35 -8.66 -14.06
C ASP A 153 -15.40 -7.51 -13.62
N PRO A 154 -15.22 -6.49 -14.47
CA PRO A 154 -14.32 -5.37 -14.21
C PRO A 154 -14.55 -4.61 -12.90
N THR A 155 -15.77 -4.64 -12.36
CA THR A 155 -16.10 -3.90 -11.13
C THR A 155 -15.55 -4.59 -9.88
N LYS A 156 -15.34 -5.91 -9.94
CA LYS A 156 -14.71 -6.68 -8.85
C LYS A 156 -13.23 -6.40 -8.77
N CYS A 157 -12.55 -6.33 -9.91
CA CYS A 157 -11.15 -5.94 -9.96
C CYS A 157 -10.94 -4.53 -9.41
N TRP A 158 -11.84 -3.60 -9.76
CA TRP A 158 -11.81 -2.25 -9.19
C TRP A 158 -11.99 -2.24 -7.67
N ASP A 159 -12.96 -3.00 -7.17
CA ASP A 159 -13.22 -3.11 -5.72
C ASP A 159 -11.99 -3.68 -4.98
N GLU A 160 -11.35 -4.71 -5.51
CA GLU A 160 -10.11 -5.25 -4.93
C GLU A 160 -8.94 -4.27 -5.00
N PHE A 161 -8.79 -3.55 -6.12
CA PHE A 161 -7.68 -2.63 -6.33
C PHE A 161 -7.80 -1.36 -5.49
N SER A 162 -8.99 -0.80 -5.40
CA SER A 162 -9.21 0.55 -4.86
C SER A 162 -9.14 0.62 -3.34
N ASN A 163 -9.45 -0.47 -2.64
CA ASN A 163 -9.68 -0.43 -1.20
C ASN A 163 -9.22 -1.71 -0.50
N THR A 164 -9.09 -1.64 0.82
CA THR A 164 -8.67 -2.75 1.69
C THR A 164 -9.85 -3.60 2.19
N THR A 165 -11.08 -3.19 1.91
CA THR A 165 -12.33 -3.80 2.37
C THR A 165 -13.25 -4.12 1.18
N VAL A 166 -13.00 -5.29 0.60
CA VAL A 166 -13.69 -5.75 -0.62
C VAL A 166 -15.16 -6.07 -0.33
N GLN A 167 -16.09 -5.35 -0.95
CA GLN A 167 -17.54 -5.59 -0.83
C GLN A 167 -18.02 -6.72 -1.74
N SER A 168 -17.36 -6.94 -2.88
CA SER A 168 -17.79 -7.84 -3.94
C SER A 168 -17.54 -9.32 -3.66
N ASP A 169 -16.64 -9.60 -2.73
CA ASP A 169 -16.30 -10.96 -2.30
C ASP A 169 -15.90 -11.03 -0.81
N PRO A 170 -16.87 -10.81 0.11
CA PRO A 170 -16.58 -10.84 1.53
C PRO A 170 -16.27 -12.27 2.02
N SER A 171 -16.78 -13.30 1.32
CA SER A 171 -16.67 -14.73 1.67
C SER A 171 -15.48 -15.46 1.07
N LYS A 172 -14.77 -14.92 0.07
CA LYS A 172 -13.45 -15.44 -0.29
C LYS A 172 -12.45 -15.10 0.80
N GLY A 173 -12.55 -15.87 1.88
CA GLY A 173 -11.42 -16.11 2.74
C GLY A 173 -10.25 -16.58 1.89
N ALA A 174 -9.14 -15.87 2.01
CA ALA A 174 -7.79 -16.30 1.65
C ALA A 174 -7.47 -16.63 0.16
N SER A 175 -8.42 -17.02 -0.70
CA SER A 175 -8.16 -17.32 -2.13
C SER A 175 -8.01 -16.08 -3.02
N SER A 176 -8.38 -14.88 -2.53
CA SER A 176 -8.03 -13.61 -3.19
C SER A 176 -6.85 -13.00 -2.44
N VAL A 177 -5.66 -13.19 -2.99
CA VAL A 177 -4.50 -12.37 -2.65
C VAL A 177 -4.90 -10.91 -2.83
N SER A 178 -5.03 -10.15 -1.73
CA SER A 178 -5.48 -8.75 -1.80
C SER A 178 -4.45 -7.89 -2.55
N LYS A 179 -4.82 -7.39 -3.74
CA LYS A 179 -4.00 -6.52 -4.59
C LYS A 179 -4.42 -5.05 -4.50
N SER A 180 -4.52 -4.53 -3.29
CA SER A 180 -5.04 -3.19 -3.02
C SER A 180 -3.97 -2.09 -3.07
N LEU A 181 -4.25 -1.00 -3.80
CA LEU A 181 -3.47 0.24 -3.73
C LEU A 181 -3.56 0.87 -2.33
N GLU A 182 -4.73 0.82 -1.69
CA GLU A 182 -4.92 1.34 -0.33
C GLU A 182 -4.06 0.56 0.69
N ALA A 183 -3.85 -0.74 0.50
CA ALA A 183 -3.01 -1.54 1.39
C ALA A 183 -1.54 -1.07 1.41
N VAL A 184 -0.94 -0.82 0.23
CA VAL A 184 0.44 -0.32 0.15
C VAL A 184 0.55 1.17 0.52
N HIS A 185 -0.49 1.96 0.26
CA HIS A 185 -0.63 3.32 0.76
C HIS A 185 -0.55 3.35 2.31
N ASN A 186 -1.32 2.50 2.98
CA ASN A 186 -1.39 2.43 4.44
C ASN A 186 -0.01 2.15 5.06
N SER A 187 0.81 1.33 4.40
CA SER A 187 2.19 1.05 4.82
C SER A 187 3.02 2.33 4.98
N ILE A 188 2.99 3.23 3.99
CA ILE A 188 3.81 4.45 4.02
C ILE A 188 3.35 5.42 5.12
N HIS A 189 2.05 5.52 5.36
CA HIS A 189 1.51 6.31 6.47
C HIS A 189 2.14 5.91 7.82
N ILE A 190 2.23 4.60 8.09
CA ILE A 190 2.81 4.10 9.34
C ILE A 190 4.33 4.17 9.33
N ILE A 191 4.99 3.81 8.22
CA ILE A 191 6.46 3.84 8.06
C ILE A 191 7.03 5.24 8.34
N ILE A 192 6.36 6.31 7.89
CA ILE A 192 6.84 7.68 8.10
C ILE A 192 6.26 8.30 9.37
N GLY A 193 4.99 8.02 9.64
CA GLY A 193 4.29 8.64 10.75
C GLY A 193 4.70 8.11 12.11
N GLY A 194 4.74 6.78 12.27
CA GLY A 194 4.77 6.14 13.57
C GLY A 194 3.70 6.73 14.51
N ALA A 195 4.11 7.10 15.72
CA ALA A 195 3.26 7.79 16.69
C ALA A 195 2.92 9.26 16.33
N GLY A 196 3.38 9.76 15.19
CA GLY A 196 3.25 11.13 14.71
C GLY A 196 2.01 11.38 13.85
N HIS A 197 2.04 12.49 13.11
CA HIS A 197 0.86 13.00 12.41
C HIS A 197 0.46 12.13 11.23
N LEU A 198 1.43 11.75 10.37
CA LEU A 198 1.13 10.96 9.17
C LEU A 198 0.52 9.58 9.49
N GLY A 199 0.84 9.01 10.66
CA GLY A 199 0.35 7.70 11.09
C GLY A 199 -1.04 7.73 11.75
N GLN A 200 -1.71 8.88 11.79
CA GLN A 200 -3.03 9.04 12.38
C GLN A 200 -3.96 9.78 11.41
N ASN A 201 -5.02 9.13 10.93
CA ASN A 201 -5.85 9.63 9.83
C ASN A 201 -6.48 11.00 10.12
N ASP A 202 -6.80 11.30 11.37
CA ASP A 202 -7.41 12.58 11.77
C ASP A 202 -6.41 13.75 11.67
N TYR A 203 -5.11 13.48 11.62
CA TYR A 203 -4.05 14.50 11.59
C TYR A 203 -3.08 14.37 10.40
N ALA A 204 -3.16 13.29 9.62
CA ALA A 204 -2.17 12.97 8.58
C ALA A 204 -1.99 14.06 7.53
N SER A 205 -3.09 14.67 7.08
CA SER A 205 -3.08 15.68 6.01
C SER A 205 -2.37 16.99 6.38
N PHE A 206 -2.10 17.23 7.67
CA PHE A 206 -1.33 18.39 8.10
C PHE A 206 0.17 18.24 7.80
N ASP A 207 0.71 17.02 7.75
CA ASP A 207 2.13 16.84 7.39
C ASP A 207 2.32 17.05 5.88
N PRO A 208 3.21 17.96 5.43
CA PRO A 208 3.42 18.23 4.02
C PRO A 208 3.73 16.98 3.16
N VAL A 209 4.35 15.95 3.74
CA VAL A 209 4.65 14.69 3.02
C VAL A 209 3.40 13.93 2.60
N PHE A 210 2.26 14.14 3.27
CA PHE A 210 0.97 13.56 2.90
C PHE A 210 0.66 13.81 1.42
N TRP A 211 0.80 15.04 0.97
CA TRP A 211 0.48 15.44 -0.40
C TRP A 211 1.48 14.87 -1.41
N LEU A 212 2.75 14.71 -1.04
CA LEU A 212 3.77 14.06 -1.88
C LEU A 212 3.52 12.55 -2.01
N HIS A 213 3.12 11.91 -0.90
CA HIS A 213 2.73 10.51 -0.87
C HIS A 213 1.48 10.25 -1.72
N HIS A 214 0.42 11.04 -1.54
CA HIS A 214 -0.82 10.91 -2.32
C HIS A 214 -0.62 11.24 -3.81
N ALA A 215 0.31 12.15 -4.16
CA ALA A 215 0.66 12.38 -5.55
C ALA A 215 1.38 11.18 -6.20
N ASN A 216 2.14 10.38 -5.43
CA ASN A 216 2.70 9.11 -5.93
C ASN A 216 1.64 8.01 -6.01
N ASN A 217 0.66 7.98 -5.10
CA ASN A 217 -0.47 7.06 -5.24
C ASN A 217 -1.32 7.39 -6.48
N ASP A 218 -1.57 8.67 -6.77
CA ASP A 218 -2.22 9.10 -8.02
C ASP A 218 -1.39 8.72 -9.26
N ARG A 219 -0.06 8.76 -9.16
CA ARG A 219 0.83 8.24 -10.21
C ARG A 219 0.65 6.75 -10.44
N ILE A 220 0.75 5.94 -9.38
CA ILE A 220 0.57 4.48 -9.46
C ILE A 220 -0.83 4.14 -9.98
N TYR A 221 -1.84 4.86 -9.49
CA TYR A 221 -3.21 4.79 -9.97
C TYR A 221 -3.32 5.06 -11.48
N ALA A 222 -2.71 6.14 -11.98
CA ALA A 222 -2.74 6.49 -13.40
C ALA A 222 -2.03 5.44 -14.27
N LEU A 223 -0.90 4.88 -13.80
CA LEU A 223 -0.21 3.77 -14.49
C LEU A 223 -1.11 2.53 -14.56
N TRP A 224 -1.77 2.20 -13.46
CA TRP A 224 -2.68 1.06 -13.36
C TRP A 224 -3.93 1.24 -14.23
N GLU A 225 -4.63 2.37 -14.10
CA GLU A 225 -5.82 2.71 -14.88
C GLU A 225 -5.51 2.66 -16.38
N TYR A 226 -4.34 3.16 -16.79
CA TYR A 226 -3.88 3.07 -18.17
C TYR A 226 -3.68 1.61 -18.62
N CYS A 227 -3.19 0.72 -17.76
CA CYS A 227 -3.04 -0.70 -18.08
C CYS A 227 -4.38 -1.48 -18.07
N TYR A 228 -5.37 -0.99 -17.31
CA TYR A 228 -6.65 -1.65 -17.06
C TYR A 228 -7.83 -0.70 -17.32
N PRO A 229 -7.98 -0.14 -18.54
CA PRO A 229 -8.95 0.92 -18.80
C PRO A 229 -10.41 0.49 -18.58
N ASN A 230 -10.69 -0.81 -18.63
CA ASN A 230 -12.03 -1.36 -18.41
C ASN A 230 -12.37 -1.55 -16.92
N TYR A 231 -11.37 -1.55 -16.03
CA TYR A 231 -11.56 -1.88 -14.61
C TYR A 231 -11.90 -0.62 -13.86
N TRP A 232 -13.19 -0.41 -13.69
CA TRP A 232 -13.73 0.88 -13.31
C TRP A 232 -14.77 0.75 -12.23
N VAL A 233 -14.94 1.85 -11.49
CA VAL A 233 -16.03 2.00 -10.52
C VAL A 233 -17.39 1.94 -11.23
N GLY A 234 -17.94 0.73 -11.33
CA GLY A 234 -19.31 0.49 -11.77
C GLY A 234 -20.31 0.78 -10.65
N ALA A 235 -21.59 0.53 -10.90
CA ALA A 235 -22.65 0.70 -9.89
C ALA A 235 -22.63 -0.38 -8.79
N GLY A 236 -21.92 -1.49 -9.02
CA GLY A 236 -22.00 -2.69 -8.19
C GLY A 236 -21.38 -3.91 -8.87
N TYR A 237 -21.68 -5.08 -8.34
CA TYR A 237 -21.12 -6.36 -8.77
C TYR A 237 -22.18 -7.47 -8.78
N ASN A 238 -21.95 -8.52 -9.56
CA ASN A 238 -22.79 -9.72 -9.51
C ASN A 238 -22.36 -10.61 -8.33
N ASN A 239 -23.19 -10.67 -7.29
CA ASN A 239 -22.91 -11.46 -6.11
C ASN A 239 -23.12 -12.96 -6.42
N LYS A 240 -22.04 -13.74 -6.35
CA LYS A 240 -22.07 -15.18 -6.68
C LYS A 240 -22.88 -16.00 -5.67
N ASN A 241 -22.91 -15.59 -4.40
CA ASN A 241 -23.60 -16.29 -3.33
C ASN A 241 -25.12 -16.14 -3.45
N THR A 242 -25.59 -14.97 -3.88
CA THR A 242 -27.03 -14.69 -4.01
C THR A 242 -27.55 -14.82 -5.44
N GLY A 243 -26.65 -14.85 -6.43
CA GLY A 243 -26.98 -14.78 -7.86
C GLY A 243 -27.60 -13.46 -8.29
N LYS A 244 -27.50 -12.40 -7.47
CA LYS A 244 -28.12 -11.09 -7.72
C LYS A 244 -27.08 -9.99 -7.89
N PHE A 245 -27.46 -8.94 -8.60
CA PHE A 245 -26.69 -7.71 -8.65
C PHE A 245 -26.78 -6.99 -7.31
N THR A 246 -25.63 -6.61 -6.75
CA THR A 246 -25.50 -5.84 -5.50
C THR A 246 -24.79 -4.52 -5.78
N TYR A 247 -25.36 -3.41 -5.31
CA TYR A 247 -24.75 -2.09 -5.44
C TYR A 247 -23.59 -1.91 -4.47
N PHE A 248 -22.57 -1.15 -4.88
CA PHE A 248 -21.60 -0.64 -3.93
C PHE A 248 -22.25 0.45 -3.07
N THR A 249 -21.97 0.42 -1.76
CA THR A 249 -22.53 1.39 -0.82
C THR A 249 -21.49 1.90 0.16
N GLN A 250 -21.75 3.08 0.73
CA GLN A 250 -21.03 3.55 1.91
C GLN A 250 -21.19 2.57 3.07
N PRO A 251 -20.18 2.42 3.94
CA PRO A 251 -20.28 1.59 5.14
C PRO A 251 -21.28 2.19 6.13
N THR A 252 -21.65 1.40 7.13
CA THR A 252 -22.52 1.84 8.22
C THR A 252 -22.02 3.16 8.82
N GLY A 253 -22.90 4.14 8.93
CA GLY A 253 -22.60 5.49 9.45
C GLY A 253 -22.22 6.52 8.40
N GLY A 254 -21.90 6.12 7.16
CA GLY A 254 -21.61 7.04 6.06
C GLY A 254 -20.37 7.93 6.26
N THR A 255 -20.12 8.83 5.31
CA THR A 255 -19.04 9.82 5.41
C THR A 255 -19.56 11.14 5.98
N PHE A 256 -18.70 12.17 6.08
CA PHE A 256 -19.15 13.50 6.49
C PHE A 256 -20.28 14.06 5.60
N TYR A 257 -20.30 13.68 4.31
CA TYR A 257 -21.28 14.18 3.34
C TYR A 257 -22.26 13.12 2.84
N GLN A 258 -21.85 11.86 2.76
CA GLN A 258 -22.67 10.79 2.22
C GLN A 258 -23.36 10.04 3.34
N LEU A 259 -24.67 9.85 3.18
CA LEU A 259 -25.49 9.13 4.14
C LEU A 259 -25.08 7.67 4.26
N ASP A 260 -25.47 7.10 5.40
CA ASP A 260 -25.40 5.68 5.68
C ASP A 260 -25.98 4.84 4.52
N HIS A 261 -25.22 3.83 4.08
CA HIS A 261 -25.56 2.92 2.99
C HIS A 261 -25.97 3.58 1.65
N SER A 262 -25.59 4.85 1.44
CA SER A 262 -25.79 5.50 0.15
C SER A 262 -24.96 4.83 -0.94
N ARG A 263 -25.50 4.77 -2.16
CA ARG A 263 -24.82 4.14 -3.30
C ARG A 263 -23.56 4.90 -3.68
N VAL A 264 -22.54 4.16 -4.11
CA VAL A 264 -21.28 4.70 -4.62
C VAL A 264 -21.04 4.13 -6.02
N ASP A 265 -20.78 5.01 -6.98
CA ASP A 265 -20.55 4.69 -8.37
C ASP A 265 -19.75 5.81 -9.06
N GLN A 266 -19.51 5.68 -10.37
CA GLN A 266 -18.78 6.68 -11.17
C GLN A 266 -19.37 8.09 -11.18
N ALA A 267 -20.65 8.26 -10.85
CA ALA A 267 -21.36 9.55 -10.86
C ALA A 267 -21.49 10.15 -9.45
N THR A 268 -20.94 9.48 -8.45
CA THR A 268 -21.01 9.93 -7.06
C THR A 268 -20.23 11.22 -6.86
N ASP A 269 -20.86 12.22 -6.24
CA ASP A 269 -20.21 13.49 -5.91
C ASP A 269 -19.05 13.27 -4.92
N MET A 270 -17.86 13.76 -5.28
CA MET A 270 -16.66 13.77 -4.44
C MET A 270 -16.60 15.09 -3.66
N LEU A 271 -17.49 15.24 -2.69
CA LEU A 271 -17.50 16.42 -1.83
C LEU A 271 -16.21 16.53 -1.00
N PRO A 272 -15.71 17.76 -0.71
CA PRO A 272 -16.28 19.06 -1.08
C PRO A 272 -15.72 19.61 -2.41
N PHE A 273 -15.13 18.79 -3.27
CA PHE A 273 -14.40 19.25 -4.45
C PHE A 273 -15.37 19.70 -5.55
N ARG A 274 -15.48 21.02 -5.76
CA ARG A 274 -16.36 21.61 -6.77
C ARG A 274 -15.64 21.83 -8.10
N LYS A 275 -16.32 21.50 -9.21
CA LYS A 275 -15.89 21.87 -10.58
C LYS A 275 -16.62 23.11 -11.11
N ALA A 276 -17.79 23.43 -10.53
CA ALA A 276 -18.53 24.65 -10.78
C ALA A 276 -19.27 25.09 -9.51
N ARG A 277 -19.97 26.23 -9.56
CA ARG A 277 -20.74 26.73 -8.41
C ARG A 277 -21.67 25.66 -7.84
N ASP A 278 -22.37 24.93 -8.70
CA ASP A 278 -23.42 23.98 -8.30
C ASP A 278 -23.13 22.54 -8.74
N ALA A 279 -21.85 22.19 -8.96
CA ALA A 279 -21.44 20.85 -9.39
C ALA A 279 -20.15 20.40 -8.72
N TYR A 280 -20.13 19.16 -8.25
CA TYR A 280 -18.96 18.50 -7.69
C TYR A 280 -18.20 17.71 -8.76
N TRP A 281 -16.93 17.42 -8.47
CA TRP A 281 -16.17 16.42 -9.20
C TRP A 281 -16.75 15.03 -8.90
N THR A 282 -16.76 14.16 -9.89
CA THR A 282 -17.16 12.74 -9.77
C THR A 282 -15.98 11.84 -10.15
N PRO A 283 -15.98 10.54 -9.78
CA PRO A 283 -14.95 9.62 -10.27
C PRO A 283 -14.82 9.65 -11.80
N GLN A 284 -15.94 9.76 -12.53
CA GLN A 284 -15.93 9.85 -13.99
C GLN A 284 -15.19 11.08 -14.51
N ASP A 285 -15.29 12.22 -13.82
CA ASP A 285 -14.58 13.45 -14.21
C ASP A 285 -13.06 13.33 -14.03
N VAL A 286 -12.61 12.46 -13.12
CA VAL A 286 -11.19 12.27 -12.79
C VAL A 286 -10.57 11.02 -13.45
N ARG A 287 -11.32 10.33 -14.31
CA ARG A 287 -10.86 9.15 -15.05
C ARG A 287 -9.89 9.50 -16.19
N SER A 288 -8.82 8.72 -16.37
CA SER A 288 -7.88 8.74 -17.50
C SER A 288 -7.05 10.02 -17.69
N LEU A 289 -5.75 9.89 -17.97
CA LEU A 289 -4.89 11.01 -18.37
C LEU A 289 -4.62 11.06 -19.89
N GLU A 290 -5.26 10.18 -20.67
CA GLU A 290 -5.09 10.12 -22.12
C GLU A 290 -5.53 11.41 -22.81
N ASN A 291 -4.75 11.83 -23.81
CA ASN A 291 -5.04 13.01 -24.61
C ASN A 291 -6.11 12.71 -25.67
N ARG A 292 -7.37 12.62 -25.26
CA ARG A 292 -8.54 12.34 -26.11
C ARG A 292 -9.72 13.26 -25.82
N PRO A 293 -10.60 13.55 -26.81
CA PRO A 293 -11.61 14.61 -26.70
C PRO A 293 -12.67 14.44 -25.59
N ASP A 294 -12.93 13.21 -25.16
CA ASP A 294 -13.91 12.84 -24.13
C ASP A 294 -13.31 12.76 -22.71
N VAL A 295 -11.99 12.97 -22.56
CA VAL A 295 -11.33 13.06 -21.26
C VAL A 295 -11.23 14.52 -20.83
N LEU A 296 -11.66 14.82 -19.61
CA LEU A 296 -11.57 16.17 -19.06
C LEU A 296 -10.10 16.56 -18.82
N PRO A 297 -9.65 17.73 -19.30
CA PRO A 297 -8.29 18.20 -19.04
C PRO A 297 -8.05 18.47 -17.55
N LYS A 298 -7.15 17.69 -16.94
CA LYS A 298 -6.68 17.89 -15.55
C LYS A 298 -5.47 18.81 -15.45
N TYR A 299 -4.89 19.16 -16.60
CA TYR A 299 -3.72 20.02 -16.74
C TYR A 299 -2.44 19.48 -16.11
N TYR A 300 -2.38 18.23 -15.67
CA TYR A 300 -1.15 17.56 -15.24
C TYR A 300 -1.03 16.18 -15.90
N SER A 301 0.16 15.62 -15.86
CA SER A 301 0.44 14.22 -16.18
C SER A 301 1.74 13.79 -15.50
N TYR A 302 2.15 12.56 -15.70
CA TYR A 302 3.39 11.98 -15.17
C TYR A 302 4.40 11.72 -16.28
N PRO A 303 5.71 11.85 -16.00
CA PRO A 303 6.75 11.41 -16.92
C PRO A 303 6.57 9.93 -17.29
N PRO A 304 6.89 9.53 -18.54
CA PRO A 304 6.81 8.13 -18.92
C PRO A 304 7.67 7.22 -18.04
N VAL A 305 7.19 6.01 -17.77
CA VAL A 305 7.87 5.01 -16.95
C VAL A 305 8.06 3.74 -17.79
N ASP A 306 9.31 3.36 -18.07
CA ASP A 306 9.65 2.19 -18.90
C ASP A 306 8.86 2.10 -20.23
N GLY A 307 8.67 3.27 -20.86
CA GLY A 307 7.95 3.41 -22.12
C GLY A 307 6.42 3.40 -21.99
N LEU A 308 5.86 3.40 -20.78
CA LEU A 308 4.45 3.68 -20.52
C LEU A 308 4.26 5.20 -20.39
N ASP A 309 3.52 5.79 -21.32
CA ASP A 309 3.06 7.18 -21.27
C ASP A 309 1.54 7.20 -21.12
N VAL A 310 1.06 7.68 -19.97
CA VAL A 310 -0.37 7.71 -19.64
C VAL A 310 -1.19 8.70 -20.48
N THR A 311 -0.53 9.55 -21.28
CA THR A 311 -1.18 10.51 -22.18
C THR A 311 -1.38 9.97 -23.59
N ALA A 312 -0.65 8.92 -23.96
CA ALA A 312 -0.67 8.35 -25.30
C ALA A 312 -1.92 7.47 -25.52
N SER A 313 -2.30 7.26 -26.78
CA SER A 313 -3.28 6.22 -27.11
C SER A 313 -2.59 4.86 -27.22
N ALA A 314 -3.24 3.81 -26.74
CA ALA A 314 -2.75 2.44 -26.86
C ALA A 314 -3.89 1.43 -27.09
N THR A 315 -3.62 0.41 -27.90
CA THR A 315 -4.50 -0.74 -28.08
C THR A 315 -4.46 -1.66 -26.86
N ASP A 316 -5.46 -2.52 -26.70
CA ASP A 316 -5.49 -3.52 -25.61
C ASP A 316 -4.24 -4.41 -25.61
N ALA A 317 -3.77 -4.83 -26.78
CA ALA A 317 -2.54 -5.61 -26.92
C ALA A 317 -1.30 -4.85 -26.44
N GLN A 318 -1.22 -3.54 -26.71
CA GLN A 318 -0.13 -2.69 -26.17
C GLN A 318 -0.22 -2.55 -24.66
N ARG A 319 -1.43 -2.35 -24.11
CA ARG A 319 -1.66 -2.24 -22.65
C ARG A 319 -1.29 -3.53 -21.91
N ILE A 320 -1.57 -4.70 -22.51
CA ILE A 320 -1.11 -5.99 -21.99
C ILE A 320 0.41 -6.03 -21.88
N LYS A 321 1.16 -5.68 -22.94
CA LYS A 321 2.64 -5.63 -22.88
C LYS A 321 3.16 -4.63 -21.83
N LEU A 322 2.47 -3.51 -21.65
CA LEU A 322 2.85 -2.52 -20.64
C LEU A 322 2.67 -3.03 -19.20
N ARG A 323 1.69 -3.91 -18.94
CA ARG A 323 1.58 -4.60 -17.63
C ARG A 323 2.85 -5.38 -17.31
N ALA A 324 3.40 -6.11 -18.28
CA ALA A 324 4.66 -6.86 -18.11
C ALA A 324 5.83 -5.94 -17.75
N ARG A 325 5.90 -4.78 -18.40
CA ARG A 325 6.92 -3.76 -18.08
C ARG A 325 6.73 -3.19 -16.69
N MET A 326 5.51 -2.93 -16.26
CA MET A 326 5.25 -2.41 -14.91
C MET A 326 5.57 -3.46 -13.83
N GLN A 327 5.22 -4.73 -14.07
CA GLN A 327 5.65 -5.83 -13.21
C GLN A 327 7.18 -5.84 -13.05
N ALA A 328 7.92 -5.83 -14.18
CA ALA A 328 9.39 -5.83 -14.16
C ALA A 328 9.97 -4.56 -13.52
N HIS A 329 9.40 -3.38 -13.82
CA HIS A 329 9.81 -2.09 -13.27
C HIS A 329 9.78 -2.10 -11.74
N PHE A 330 8.78 -2.75 -11.14
CA PHE A 330 8.60 -2.87 -9.70
C PHE A 330 9.18 -4.19 -9.13
N GLY A 331 9.94 -4.95 -9.90
CA GLY A 331 10.71 -6.10 -9.41
C GLY A 331 10.00 -7.47 -9.48
N LEU A 332 8.92 -7.61 -10.24
CA LEU A 332 8.30 -8.89 -10.55
C LEU A 332 8.63 -9.32 -11.99
N HIS A 333 9.50 -10.30 -12.14
CA HIS A 333 9.85 -10.86 -13.45
C HIS A 333 10.14 -12.37 -13.37
N ALA A 334 9.80 -13.08 -14.44
CA ALA A 334 9.93 -14.54 -14.50
C ALA A 334 11.38 -15.06 -14.52
N THR A 335 12.33 -14.26 -15.00
CA THR A 335 13.71 -14.70 -15.31
C THR A 335 14.56 -15.04 -14.08
N VAL A 336 14.17 -14.64 -12.87
CA VAL A 336 14.91 -14.97 -11.62
C VAL A 336 14.71 -16.43 -11.20
N VAL A 337 13.68 -17.09 -11.72
CA VAL A 337 13.19 -18.36 -11.21
C VAL A 337 13.96 -19.56 -11.74
N GLU A 338 14.30 -19.55 -13.04
CA GLU A 338 14.95 -20.71 -13.66
C GLU A 338 16.32 -21.03 -13.02
N SER A 339 16.96 -20.02 -12.42
CA SER A 339 18.20 -20.18 -11.63
C SER A 339 17.97 -20.71 -10.22
N SER A 340 16.87 -20.37 -9.54
CA SER A 340 16.65 -20.74 -8.13
C SER A 340 16.24 -22.20 -7.92
N TYR A 341 15.55 -22.83 -8.88
CA TYR A 341 15.34 -24.28 -8.83
C TYR A 341 16.65 -25.04 -9.02
N ARG A 342 17.54 -24.54 -9.90
CA ARG A 342 18.84 -25.18 -10.19
C ARG A 342 19.80 -25.18 -9.00
N THR A 343 19.53 -24.40 -7.95
CA THR A 343 20.34 -24.38 -6.73
C THR A 343 19.86 -25.35 -5.66
N LEU A 344 18.64 -25.91 -5.78
CA LEU A 344 18.16 -26.92 -4.84
C LEU A 344 19.01 -28.18 -4.93
N ASN A 345 19.43 -28.71 -3.77
CA ASN A 345 20.19 -29.96 -3.70
C ASN A 345 19.32 -31.21 -3.91
N HIS A 346 18.00 -31.05 -3.88
CA HIS A 346 17.01 -32.13 -3.96
C HIS A 346 15.84 -31.76 -4.88
N SER A 347 15.05 -32.77 -5.29
CA SER A 347 13.83 -32.53 -6.07
C SER A 347 12.70 -32.04 -5.17
N SER A 348 12.00 -30.98 -5.58
CA SER A 348 10.85 -30.43 -4.87
C SER A 348 9.58 -30.50 -5.73
N PRO A 349 8.44 -31.00 -5.21
CA PRO A 349 7.15 -30.98 -5.90
C PRO A 349 6.67 -29.58 -6.28
N PHE A 350 7.00 -28.52 -5.52
CA PHE A 350 6.60 -27.16 -5.90
C PHE A 350 7.18 -26.71 -7.24
N PHE A 351 8.36 -27.19 -7.58
CA PHE A 351 9.05 -26.84 -8.81
C PHE A 351 9.00 -27.96 -9.86
N ALA A 352 8.21 -29.01 -9.64
CA ALA A 352 8.04 -30.10 -10.58
C ALA A 352 7.04 -29.75 -11.70
N ASN A 353 7.37 -30.10 -12.95
CA ASN A 353 6.51 -29.82 -14.12
C ASN A 353 5.39 -30.84 -14.35
N THR A 354 5.39 -31.96 -13.61
CA THR A 354 4.50 -33.11 -13.87
C THR A 354 3.01 -32.77 -13.78
N ILE A 355 2.63 -31.71 -13.07
CA ILE A 355 1.24 -31.28 -12.93
C ILE A 355 0.79 -30.37 -14.09
N LEU A 356 1.71 -29.73 -14.82
CA LEU A 356 1.35 -28.83 -15.93
C LEU A 356 0.61 -29.57 -17.07
N ASP A 357 0.84 -30.88 -17.23
CA ASP A 357 0.15 -31.69 -18.24
C ASP A 357 -1.32 -31.95 -17.91
N THR A 358 -1.73 -31.79 -16.65
CA THR A 358 -3.10 -32.05 -16.17
C THR A 358 -3.83 -30.81 -15.68
N LEU A 359 -3.11 -29.71 -15.45
CA LEU A 359 -3.66 -28.46 -14.95
C LEU A 359 -4.30 -27.63 -16.07
N HIS A 360 -5.43 -27.00 -15.77
CA HIS A 360 -6.04 -26.03 -16.68
C HIS A 360 -5.22 -24.73 -16.72
N VAL A 361 -4.40 -24.57 -17.75
CA VAL A 361 -3.71 -23.32 -18.06
C VAL A 361 -4.69 -22.34 -18.71
N PRO A 362 -4.82 -21.09 -18.22
CA PRO A 362 -5.70 -20.11 -18.83
C PRO A 362 -5.39 -19.86 -20.30
N SER A 363 -6.42 -19.58 -21.11
CA SER A 363 -6.26 -19.32 -22.54
C SER A 363 -5.30 -18.16 -22.80
N GLY A 364 -4.31 -18.39 -23.68
CA GLY A 364 -3.30 -17.40 -24.05
C GLY A 364 -2.13 -17.28 -23.08
N VAL A 365 -2.08 -18.10 -22.02
CA VAL A 365 -0.96 -18.16 -21.08
C VAL A 365 -0.03 -19.32 -21.42
N ASN A 366 1.25 -19.04 -21.55
CA ASN A 366 2.33 -20.01 -21.67
C ASN A 366 2.88 -20.27 -20.27
N ALA A 367 2.63 -21.47 -19.72
CA ALA A 367 3.14 -21.85 -18.41
C ALA A 367 4.67 -21.82 -18.36
N ILE A 368 5.22 -21.36 -17.25
CA ILE A 368 6.68 -21.31 -17.03
C ILE A 368 7.07 -22.57 -16.29
N SER A 369 7.93 -23.38 -16.91
CA SER A 369 8.45 -24.59 -16.29
C SER A 369 9.28 -24.27 -15.04
N ASN A 370 9.18 -25.13 -14.03
CA ASN A 370 9.88 -25.03 -12.76
C ASN A 370 9.62 -23.73 -11.99
N TYR A 371 8.48 -23.06 -12.23
CA TYR A 371 8.09 -21.87 -11.49
C TYR A 371 6.91 -22.10 -10.56
N ARG A 372 7.12 -21.69 -9.31
CA ARG A 372 6.07 -21.53 -8.31
C ARG A 372 6.12 -20.14 -7.70
N HIS A 373 4.97 -19.49 -7.65
CA HIS A 373 4.77 -18.21 -7.01
C HIS A 373 4.20 -18.43 -5.61
N PHE A 374 4.72 -17.72 -4.61
CA PHE A 374 4.35 -17.93 -3.20
C PHE A 374 3.94 -16.62 -2.54
N LEU A 375 2.82 -16.66 -1.82
CA LEU A 375 2.26 -15.49 -1.14
C LEU A 375 1.76 -15.86 0.24
N VAL A 376 1.83 -14.89 1.15
CA VAL A 376 1.14 -14.93 2.43
C VAL A 376 -0.02 -13.94 2.36
N SER A 377 -1.24 -14.45 2.50
CA SER A 377 -2.45 -13.63 2.61
C SER A 377 -2.71 -13.32 4.07
N VAL A 378 -2.88 -12.04 4.39
CA VAL A 378 -3.08 -11.56 5.75
C VAL A 378 -4.44 -10.88 5.87
N THR A 379 -5.27 -11.31 6.82
CA THR A 379 -6.52 -10.64 7.19
C THR A 379 -6.42 -10.16 8.64
N LEU A 380 -6.63 -8.86 8.84
CA LEU A 380 -6.47 -8.15 10.10
C LEU A 380 -7.77 -7.45 10.48
N ASN A 381 -8.15 -7.47 11.76
CA ASN A 381 -9.30 -6.69 12.24
C ASN A 381 -8.93 -5.20 12.31
N GLU A 382 -9.63 -4.35 11.55
CA GLU A 382 -9.31 -2.91 11.42
C GLU A 382 -9.23 -2.20 12.80
N HIS A 383 -9.99 -2.66 13.78
CA HIS A 383 -10.15 -2.01 15.08
C HIS A 383 -9.66 -2.85 16.26
N ALA A 384 -8.83 -3.87 16.01
CA ALA A 384 -8.31 -4.80 17.03
C ALA A 384 -7.76 -4.11 18.29
N PHE A 385 -6.94 -3.07 18.09
CA PHE A 385 -6.19 -2.41 19.18
C PHE A 385 -6.60 -0.97 19.40
N ASN A 386 -7.77 -0.56 18.87
CA ASN A 386 -8.28 0.80 19.01
C ASN A 386 -7.31 1.90 18.51
N ASP A 387 -6.40 1.55 17.60
CA ASP A 387 -5.48 2.44 16.90
C ASP A 387 -4.88 1.71 15.69
N SER A 388 -4.15 2.45 14.86
CA SER A 388 -3.37 1.88 13.75
C SER A 388 -2.25 0.96 14.24
N TYR A 389 -2.03 -0.13 13.50
CA TYR A 389 -1.02 -1.14 13.82
C TYR A 389 -0.54 -1.86 12.55
N THR A 390 0.52 -2.64 12.67
CA THR A 390 1.06 -3.45 11.59
C THR A 390 1.19 -4.89 12.02
N PHE A 391 0.91 -5.81 11.10
CA PHE A 391 1.41 -7.18 11.16
C PHE A 391 2.78 -7.22 10.47
N GLU A 392 3.80 -7.74 11.14
CA GLU A 392 5.13 -7.99 10.59
C GLU A 392 5.35 -9.51 10.50
N LEU A 393 5.72 -9.99 9.31
CA LEU A 393 6.16 -11.37 9.07
C LEU A 393 7.68 -11.35 8.91
N THR A 394 8.38 -12.17 9.70
CA THR A 394 9.82 -12.35 9.60
C THR A 394 10.21 -13.81 9.33
N TYR A 395 11.28 -13.98 8.57
CA TYR A 395 11.87 -15.27 8.24
C TYR A 395 13.32 -15.09 7.79
N LYS A 396 14.14 -16.14 7.87
CA LYS A 396 15.57 -16.06 7.52
C LYS A 396 15.95 -17.17 6.54
N PRO A 397 15.98 -16.89 5.22
CA PRO A 397 16.58 -17.81 4.25
C PRO A 397 18.10 -17.79 4.39
N SER A 398 18.77 -18.93 4.20
CA SER A 398 20.24 -19.04 4.25
C SER A 398 20.97 -18.18 3.21
N THR A 399 20.31 -17.78 2.12
CA THR A 399 20.87 -16.87 1.11
C THR A 399 20.97 -15.42 1.58
N GLU A 400 20.28 -15.05 2.66
CA GLU A 400 20.26 -13.68 3.17
C GLU A 400 21.10 -13.56 4.44
N GLU A 401 21.93 -12.52 4.52
CA GLU A 401 22.76 -12.27 5.71
C GLU A 401 21.92 -11.92 6.95
N ALA A 402 20.80 -11.23 6.73
CA ALA A 402 19.89 -10.75 7.75
C ALA A 402 18.52 -11.41 7.66
N GLU A 403 17.75 -11.33 8.74
CA GLU A 403 16.34 -11.73 8.75
C GLU A 403 15.55 -10.81 7.79
N VAL A 404 14.75 -11.44 6.93
CA VAL A 404 13.82 -10.73 6.05
C VAL A 404 12.59 -10.35 6.85
N SER A 405 12.14 -9.11 6.69
CA SER A 405 10.95 -8.58 7.37
C SER A 405 10.03 -7.91 6.35
N THR A 406 8.75 -8.24 6.43
CA THR A 406 7.69 -7.73 5.54
C THR A 406 6.47 -7.39 6.39
N HIS A 407 5.52 -6.60 5.90
CA HIS A 407 4.41 -6.19 6.76
C HIS A 407 3.08 -5.96 6.03
N VAL A 408 1.99 -5.93 6.79
CA VAL A 408 0.68 -5.41 6.35
C VAL A 408 0.22 -4.39 7.37
N ALA A 409 -0.17 -3.21 6.89
CA ALA A 409 -0.55 -2.08 7.74
C ALA A 409 -2.08 -1.92 7.83
N VAL A 410 -2.55 -1.69 9.05
CA VAL A 410 -3.90 -1.22 9.35
C VAL A 410 -3.80 0.25 9.71
N LEU A 411 -4.27 1.10 8.79
CA LEU A 411 -4.39 2.54 9.01
C LEU A 411 -5.84 2.85 9.43
N SER A 412 -6.09 2.80 10.73
CA SER A 412 -7.43 2.95 11.31
C SER A 412 -7.49 4.10 12.31
N ARG A 413 -8.74 4.44 12.67
CA ARG A 413 -9.02 5.49 13.65
C ARG A 413 -9.37 4.88 15.02
N PRO A 414 -9.00 5.55 16.12
CA PRO A 414 -9.40 5.14 17.46
C PRO A 414 -10.91 5.36 17.67
N LYS A 415 -11.50 4.66 18.64
CA LYS A 415 -12.90 4.82 19.11
C LYS A 415 -13.23 6.23 19.59
N SER A 416 -12.24 7.07 19.89
CA SER A 416 -12.45 8.48 20.24
C SER A 416 -12.73 9.37 19.02
N THR A 417 -12.59 8.85 17.80
CA THR A 417 -12.83 9.59 16.55
C THR A 417 -14.29 10.04 16.42
N ARG A 418 -14.52 11.11 15.64
CA ARG A 418 -15.87 11.59 15.28
C ARG A 418 -16.37 10.99 13.96
N CYS A 419 -15.60 10.11 13.32
CA CYS A 419 -15.94 9.46 12.07
C CYS A 419 -17.05 8.41 12.24
N ALA A 420 -18.26 8.70 11.77
CA ALA A 420 -19.41 7.78 11.85
C ALA A 420 -19.18 6.46 11.07
N ALA A 421 -18.66 6.52 9.83
CA ALA A 421 -18.24 5.32 9.08
C ALA A 421 -17.28 4.42 9.86
N CYS A 422 -16.36 5.02 10.61
CA CYS A 422 -15.34 4.27 11.34
C CYS A 422 -15.97 3.53 12.52
N HIS A 423 -16.95 4.13 13.19
CA HIS A 423 -17.75 3.44 14.22
C HIS A 423 -18.59 2.31 13.64
N GLY A 424 -19.18 2.51 12.46
CA GLY A 424 -19.95 1.46 11.79
C GLY A 424 -19.08 0.30 11.30
N ARG A 425 -17.88 0.58 10.78
CA ARG A 425 -16.90 -0.47 10.44
C ARG A 425 -16.45 -1.25 11.68
N ALA A 426 -16.20 -0.55 12.79
CA ALA A 426 -15.86 -1.20 14.06
C ALA A 426 -16.99 -2.10 14.58
N SER A 427 -18.26 -1.69 14.46
CA SER A 427 -19.40 -2.46 14.98
C SER A 427 -19.67 -3.76 14.21
N VAL A 428 -19.27 -3.82 12.93
CA VAL A 428 -19.37 -5.02 12.09
C VAL A 428 -18.09 -5.85 12.04
N GLY A 429 -17.05 -5.47 12.80
CA GLY A 429 -15.77 -6.18 12.83
C GLY A 429 -15.03 -6.13 11.49
N ASN A 430 -14.99 -4.96 10.85
CA ASN A 430 -14.38 -4.80 9.53
C ASN A 430 -12.93 -5.33 9.49
N THR A 431 -12.54 -5.88 8.34
CA THR A 431 -11.20 -6.45 8.15
C THR A 431 -10.44 -5.76 7.02
N VAL A 432 -9.13 -5.64 7.23
CA VAL A 432 -8.13 -5.20 6.25
C VAL A 432 -7.45 -6.44 5.68
N ARG A 433 -7.43 -6.55 4.35
CA ARG A 433 -6.72 -7.63 3.66
C ARG A 433 -5.45 -7.10 3.01
N GLY A 434 -4.34 -7.79 3.22
CA GLY A 434 -3.07 -7.52 2.58
C GLY A 434 -2.39 -8.79 2.08
N MET A 435 -1.33 -8.60 1.30
CA MET A 435 -0.50 -9.66 0.77
C MET A 435 0.97 -9.40 1.04
N ILE A 436 1.73 -10.48 1.18
CA ILE A 436 3.18 -10.49 1.28
C ILE A 436 3.68 -11.49 0.24
N HIS A 437 4.62 -11.06 -0.60
CA HIS A 437 5.28 -11.94 -1.56
C HIS A 437 6.51 -12.60 -0.93
N ILE A 438 6.60 -13.93 -1.05
CA ILE A 438 7.78 -14.70 -0.66
C ILE A 438 8.51 -15.10 -1.94
N PRO A 439 9.69 -14.52 -2.23
CA PRO A 439 10.44 -14.86 -3.43
C PRO A 439 10.73 -16.36 -3.53
N SER A 440 10.61 -16.93 -4.75
CA SER A 440 10.87 -18.35 -4.98
C SER A 440 12.30 -18.75 -4.61
N SER A 441 13.28 -17.83 -4.71
CA SER A 441 14.65 -18.02 -4.25
C SER A 441 14.74 -18.21 -2.74
N HIS A 442 13.95 -17.46 -1.96
CA HIS A 442 13.89 -17.61 -0.51
C HIS A 442 13.22 -18.92 -0.15
N VAL A 443 12.16 -19.32 -0.85
CA VAL A 443 11.52 -20.63 -0.65
C VAL A 443 12.50 -21.76 -0.93
N ALA A 444 13.23 -21.71 -2.04
CA ALA A 444 14.22 -22.72 -2.38
C ALA A 444 15.30 -22.83 -1.27
N SER A 445 15.85 -21.70 -0.84
CA SER A 445 16.83 -21.63 0.26
C SER A 445 16.28 -22.21 1.57
N LEU A 446 15.04 -21.88 1.93
CA LEU A 446 14.39 -22.43 3.11
C LEU A 446 14.25 -23.95 3.02
N LEU A 447 13.87 -24.51 1.87
CA LEU A 447 13.73 -25.96 1.70
C LEU A 447 15.08 -26.69 1.77
N ASP A 448 16.14 -26.13 1.17
CA ASP A 448 17.49 -26.71 1.22
C ASP A 448 18.04 -26.83 2.65
N ASP A 449 17.76 -25.85 3.51
CA ASP A 449 18.24 -25.85 4.89
C ASP A 449 17.68 -27.02 5.72
N PHE A 450 16.54 -27.60 5.33
CA PHE A 450 15.91 -28.73 6.03
C PHE A 450 16.24 -30.11 5.43
N LEU A 451 17.02 -30.19 4.34
CA LEU A 451 17.51 -31.44 3.72
C LEU A 451 16.44 -32.55 3.57
N ILE A 452 15.30 -32.25 2.95
CA ILE A 452 14.18 -33.18 2.88
C ILE A 452 14.10 -33.84 1.50
N GLU A 453 14.29 -35.15 1.44
CA GLU A 453 14.12 -35.95 0.21
C GLU A 453 12.71 -36.56 0.15
N ASP A 454 12.20 -36.82 -1.07
CA ASP A 454 10.92 -37.49 -1.34
C ASP A 454 9.69 -36.87 -0.63
N THR A 455 9.53 -35.55 -0.77
CA THR A 455 8.46 -34.75 -0.13
C THR A 455 7.16 -34.64 -0.93
N THR A 456 6.11 -34.17 -0.26
CA THR A 456 4.86 -33.67 -0.87
C THR A 456 4.76 -32.15 -0.76
N GLU A 457 3.91 -31.50 -1.57
CA GLU A 457 3.68 -30.04 -1.46
C GLU A 457 3.22 -29.64 -0.04
N ASP A 458 2.41 -30.45 0.63
CA ASP A 458 1.97 -30.19 2.00
C ASP A 458 3.14 -30.22 3.00
N THR A 459 4.04 -31.20 2.87
CA THR A 459 5.23 -31.29 3.73
C THR A 459 6.16 -30.12 3.52
N GLU A 460 6.42 -29.74 2.26
CA GLU A 460 7.25 -28.56 1.95
C GLU A 460 6.60 -27.26 2.45
N ALA A 461 5.29 -27.12 2.30
CA ALA A 461 4.57 -25.98 2.84
C ALA A 461 4.72 -25.88 4.37
N ASP A 462 4.56 -26.99 5.09
CA ASP A 462 4.69 -27.00 6.55
C ASP A 462 6.12 -26.62 7.00
N VAL A 463 7.14 -27.02 6.24
CA VAL A 463 8.55 -26.65 6.47
C VAL A 463 8.78 -25.16 6.26
N ILE A 464 8.32 -24.61 5.13
CA ILE A 464 8.43 -23.17 4.83
C ILE A 464 7.73 -22.36 5.93
N LYS A 465 6.49 -22.74 6.28
CA LYS A 465 5.73 -22.06 7.34
C LYS A 465 6.44 -22.13 8.68
N SER A 466 7.12 -23.23 9.01
CA SER A 466 7.86 -23.37 10.28
C SER A 466 8.98 -22.33 10.46
N ALA A 467 9.49 -21.77 9.37
CA ALA A 467 10.50 -20.71 9.39
C ALA A 467 9.90 -19.32 9.70
N PHE A 468 8.58 -19.18 9.71
CA PHE A 468 7.90 -17.90 9.85
C PHE A 468 7.66 -17.52 11.31
N SER A 469 7.87 -16.24 11.59
CA SER A 469 7.47 -15.59 12.83
C SER A 469 6.62 -14.36 12.53
N GLY A 470 5.62 -14.10 13.37
CA GLY A 470 4.66 -13.01 13.22
C GLY A 470 4.68 -12.07 14.43
N LYS A 471 4.50 -10.78 14.19
CA LYS A 471 4.33 -9.76 15.25
C LYS A 471 3.19 -8.81 14.92
N LEU A 472 2.40 -8.43 15.92
CA LEU A 472 1.49 -7.29 15.85
C LEU A 472 2.14 -6.13 16.58
N ILE A 473 2.31 -5.00 15.90
CA ILE A 473 3.08 -3.85 16.38
C ILE A 473 2.22 -2.60 16.26
N GLY A 474 2.04 -1.88 17.37
CA GLY A 474 1.37 -0.58 17.35
C GLY A 474 2.22 0.49 16.66
N ARG A 475 1.61 1.59 16.21
CA ARG A 475 2.33 2.69 15.55
C ARG A 475 3.46 3.33 16.38
N GLY A 476 3.49 3.10 17.71
CA GLY A 476 4.59 3.51 18.59
C GLY A 476 5.80 2.57 18.62
N GLY A 477 5.73 1.43 17.94
CA GLY A 477 6.76 0.38 17.96
C GLY A 477 6.58 -0.65 19.09
N HIS A 478 5.53 -0.54 19.90
CA HIS A 478 5.21 -1.50 20.95
C HIS A 478 4.64 -2.80 20.36
N VAL A 479 5.15 -3.94 20.80
CA VAL A 479 4.67 -5.26 20.35
C VAL A 479 3.43 -5.66 21.15
N PHE A 480 2.32 -5.87 20.46
CA PHE A 480 1.02 -6.23 21.05
C PHE A 480 0.81 -7.74 21.12
N ALA A 481 1.36 -8.49 20.16
CA ALA A 481 1.29 -9.94 20.11
C ALA A 481 2.42 -10.51 19.25
N THR A 482 2.78 -11.76 19.49
CA THR A 482 3.76 -12.51 18.69
C THR A 482 3.21 -13.89 18.32
N ALA A 483 3.74 -14.49 17.27
CA ALA A 483 3.48 -15.88 16.91
C ALA A 483 4.75 -16.49 16.31
N CYS A 484 5.03 -17.74 16.65
CA CYS A 484 6.04 -18.56 15.98
C CYS A 484 5.31 -19.78 15.42
N ALA A 485 5.48 -20.07 14.14
CA ALA A 485 4.79 -21.20 13.52
C ALA A 485 5.14 -22.52 14.22
N GLY A 486 4.14 -23.41 14.38
CA GLY A 486 4.31 -24.70 15.04
C GLY A 486 4.50 -24.65 16.56
N GLN A 487 4.39 -23.49 17.20
CA GLN A 487 4.50 -23.32 18.65
C GLN A 487 3.16 -22.87 19.25
N PRO A 488 2.21 -23.81 19.48
CA PRO A 488 0.90 -23.47 20.04
C PRO A 488 1.04 -22.92 21.46
N VAL A 489 0.21 -21.93 21.76
CA VAL A 489 0.25 -21.20 23.03
C VAL A 489 -0.85 -21.73 23.95
N HIS A 490 -0.56 -21.78 25.25
CA HIS A 490 -1.56 -22.12 26.26
C HIS A 490 -2.74 -21.15 26.21
N GLU A 491 -3.97 -21.64 26.41
CA GLU A 491 -5.20 -20.86 26.21
C GLU A 491 -5.22 -19.52 26.98
N ALA A 492 -4.69 -19.50 28.20
CA ALA A 492 -4.59 -18.30 29.03
C ALA A 492 -3.74 -17.18 28.40
N ASP A 493 -2.69 -17.54 27.66
CA ASP A 493 -1.73 -16.60 27.05
C ASP A 493 -2.09 -16.30 25.58
N ARG A 494 -3.09 -17.00 25.03
CA ARG A 494 -3.50 -16.83 23.63
C ARG A 494 -4.16 -15.47 23.42
N LEU A 495 -3.88 -14.86 22.27
CA LEU A 495 -4.58 -13.67 21.80
C LEU A 495 -6.08 -13.95 21.63
N ASP A 496 -6.93 -12.96 21.90
CA ASP A 496 -8.38 -13.15 21.82
C ASP A 496 -8.79 -13.43 20.36
N GLU A 497 -9.71 -14.38 20.17
CA GLU A 497 -10.07 -14.90 18.84
C GLU A 497 -10.57 -13.80 17.89
N CYS A 498 -11.33 -12.83 18.40
CA CYS A 498 -11.92 -11.75 17.60
C CYS A 498 -10.90 -10.73 17.04
N ILE A 499 -9.67 -10.72 17.56
CA ILE A 499 -8.58 -9.86 17.11
C ILE A 499 -7.38 -10.66 16.58
N THR A 500 -7.50 -11.99 16.55
CA THR A 500 -6.47 -12.88 16.03
C THR A 500 -6.40 -12.77 14.51
N PRO A 501 -5.23 -12.47 13.93
CA PRO A 501 -5.04 -12.45 12.48
C PRO A 501 -5.31 -13.81 11.84
N THR A 502 -5.79 -13.80 10.60
CA THR A 502 -5.71 -14.98 9.71
C THR A 502 -4.55 -14.77 8.74
N VAL A 503 -3.55 -15.67 8.77
CA VAL A 503 -2.31 -15.58 8.00
C VAL A 503 -2.09 -16.89 7.24
N LYS A 504 -2.56 -16.95 5.99
CA LYS A 504 -2.51 -18.18 5.20
C LYS A 504 -1.40 -18.14 4.16
N PHE A 505 -0.76 -19.30 3.95
CA PHE A 505 0.25 -19.46 2.91
C PHE A 505 -0.38 -19.99 1.63
N PHE A 506 0.00 -19.42 0.49
CA PHE A 506 -0.50 -19.78 -0.82
C PHE A 506 0.63 -20.02 -1.79
N SER A 507 0.34 -20.86 -2.77
CA SER A 507 1.19 -20.95 -3.95
C SER A 507 0.36 -21.05 -5.23
N ALA A 508 0.96 -20.66 -6.34
CA ALA A 508 0.36 -20.79 -7.67
C ALA A 508 1.42 -21.08 -8.72
N TYR A 509 1.01 -21.74 -9.80
CA TYR A 509 1.80 -21.79 -11.01
C TYR A 509 1.80 -20.42 -11.68
N GLY A 510 2.87 -20.10 -12.41
CA GLY A 510 2.95 -18.87 -13.19
C GLY A 510 3.13 -19.13 -14.67
N GLY A 511 2.65 -18.18 -15.47
CA GLY A 511 2.76 -18.22 -16.92
C GLY A 511 2.83 -16.82 -17.51
N LEU A 512 3.43 -16.69 -18.69
CA LEU A 512 3.45 -15.45 -19.45
C LEU A 512 2.25 -15.42 -20.40
N PHE A 513 1.53 -14.32 -20.48
CA PHE A 513 0.51 -14.17 -21.51
C PHE A 513 1.16 -13.95 -22.89
N GLY A 514 1.12 -14.94 -23.77
CA GLY A 514 1.97 -14.97 -24.97
C GLY A 514 3.47 -14.97 -24.61
N ASP A 515 4.32 -14.56 -25.55
CA ASP A 515 5.78 -14.65 -25.37
C ASP A 515 6.40 -13.45 -24.62
N GLU A 516 5.74 -12.29 -24.65
CA GLU A 516 6.24 -11.02 -24.08
C GLU A 516 5.22 -10.34 -23.13
N GLY A 517 4.14 -11.03 -22.76
CA GLY A 517 3.10 -10.46 -21.90
C GLY A 517 3.39 -10.59 -20.40
N PRO A 518 2.45 -10.09 -19.58
CA PRO A 518 2.60 -10.07 -18.13
C PRO A 518 2.60 -11.48 -17.57
N LEU A 519 3.27 -11.62 -16.43
CA LEU A 519 3.15 -12.78 -15.57
C LEU A 519 1.71 -12.86 -15.03
N SER A 520 1.12 -14.04 -15.16
CA SER A 520 -0.18 -14.42 -14.66
C SER A 520 -0.03 -15.65 -13.77
N PHE A 521 -0.87 -15.75 -12.74
CA PHE A 521 -0.82 -16.82 -11.77
C PHE A 521 -2.11 -17.63 -11.82
N PHE A 522 -2.00 -18.95 -11.80
CA PHE A 522 -3.14 -19.86 -11.91
C PHE A 522 -2.91 -21.13 -11.10
N GLY A 523 -3.99 -21.90 -10.90
CA GLY A 523 -3.92 -23.11 -10.08
C GLY A 523 -3.56 -22.82 -8.61
N TRP A 524 -4.12 -21.74 -8.05
CA TRP A 524 -3.90 -21.37 -6.65
C TRP A 524 -4.20 -22.51 -5.69
N GLN A 525 -3.29 -22.74 -4.75
CA GLN A 525 -3.41 -23.71 -3.67
C GLN A 525 -3.33 -23.01 -2.30
N ASP A 526 -4.28 -23.33 -1.41
CA ASP A 526 -4.31 -22.89 -0.01
C ASP A 526 -3.53 -23.90 0.84
N HIS A 527 -2.37 -23.49 1.36
CA HIS A 527 -1.52 -24.29 2.24
C HIS A 527 -1.83 -24.14 3.72
N ARG A 528 -3.06 -23.66 4.02
CA ARG A 528 -3.63 -23.48 5.36
C ARG A 528 -2.94 -22.36 6.16
N GLU A 529 -3.38 -22.21 7.39
CA GLU A 529 -2.90 -21.18 8.32
C GLU A 529 -1.44 -21.39 8.72
N VAL A 530 -0.70 -20.28 8.84
CA VAL A 530 0.71 -20.25 9.27
C VAL A 530 0.82 -20.32 10.79
N PHE A 531 -0.01 -19.56 11.52
CA PHE A 531 0.12 -19.38 12.97
C PHE A 531 -1.03 -20.01 13.75
N GLU A 532 -1.53 -21.16 13.29
CA GLU A 532 -2.72 -21.78 13.87
C GLU A 532 -2.50 -22.06 15.36
N GLY A 533 -3.23 -21.31 16.19
CA GLY A 533 -3.14 -21.41 17.63
C GLY A 533 -1.84 -20.93 18.28
N CYS A 534 -0.96 -20.25 17.53
CA CYS A 534 0.37 -19.83 17.95
C CYS A 534 0.43 -18.37 18.43
N TRP A 535 -0.66 -17.61 18.31
CA TRP A 535 -0.70 -16.19 18.71
C TRP A 535 -0.68 -16.01 20.22
N LYS A 536 0.41 -15.44 20.73
CA LYS A 536 0.64 -15.10 22.14
C LYS A 536 0.44 -13.60 22.36
N LYS A 537 -0.23 -13.25 23.47
CA LYS A 537 -0.31 -11.89 23.97
C LYS A 537 1.09 -11.30 24.21
N GLY A 538 1.30 -10.03 23.87
CA GLY A 538 2.52 -9.30 24.23
C GLY A 538 2.71 -9.29 25.75
N THR A 539 3.95 -9.20 26.21
CA THR A 539 4.30 -9.10 27.65
C THR A 539 4.91 -7.76 27.97
#